data_AF-A0A433DB27-F1
#
_entry.id   AF-A0A433DB27-F1
#
_cell.length_a   1.000
_cell.length_b   1.000
_cell.length_c   1.000
_cell.angle_alpha   90.00
_cell.angle_beta   90.00
_cell.angle_gamma   90.00
#
_symmetry.space_group_name_H-M   'P 1'
#
loop_
_entity.id
_entity.type
_entity.pdbx_description
1 polymer ?
#
loop_
_entity_poly.entity_id
_entity_poly.type
_entity_poly.pdbx_seq_one_letter_code
_entity_poly.pdbx_strand_id
1 'polypeptide(L)'
;MPRALCVLRGHYRGQVPRLTLSVTEGGSLSEYDIGKFVTNPFRLLDQHGRVLCFKNEKLKRGGDQIKLSQTRNLSRQAPGLHPSLLSSSISLPPHLSFSFFRLTSPTNHADMTTFKSVFVAGATGLLGDNIVEALLSDGNLDVAVLFRPHSVTEHVPRKENWESRGVRVVISEFANQQRLVTAMQGVDVVISAISRSAAKEHLKLLTAAKLAGVKRFIPADLGATEEQEEVLEENHEIKAVRQAVVKSGLEYTFLYWGAIMEGVLGPLTGIDTTNARAWLVGDGNARVVLTRGRDIGKYIIGSLRSPMGRNASLYVAGDIKTLNEVISIFQEVSGKKFNIQYRAIADVEAQITANPYLWTNVPDQISVWIAKEIVFFGDAHFINNSDFPEVHPAKVIDFARETFAQILQQQQ
;
A
#
# COMPACT_ATOMS: atom_id res chain seq x y z
N MET A 1 -37.28 33.32 -4.13
CA MET A 1 -37.24 31.89 -4.52
C MET A 1 -37.18 31.05 -3.26
N PRO A 2 -37.97 29.97 -3.12
CA PRO A 2 -37.88 29.10 -1.96
C PRO A 2 -36.48 28.48 -1.91
N ARG A 3 -35.84 28.52 -0.75
CA ARG A 3 -34.51 27.92 -0.54
C ARG A 3 -34.68 26.41 -0.44
N ALA A 4 -34.29 25.66 -1.47
CA ALA A 4 -34.16 24.22 -1.36
C ALA A 4 -33.03 23.90 -0.36
N LEU A 5 -33.33 23.06 0.63
CA LEU A 5 -32.32 22.54 1.55
C LEU A 5 -31.87 21.17 1.04
N CYS A 6 -30.61 21.07 0.63
CA CYS A 6 -29.98 19.79 0.27
C CYS A 6 -29.14 19.31 1.46
N VAL A 7 -29.42 18.09 1.93
CA VAL A 7 -28.67 17.45 3.01
C VAL A 7 -28.16 16.10 2.50
N LEU A 8 -26.83 15.93 2.53
CA LEU A 8 -26.20 14.64 2.30
C LEU A 8 -26.20 13.86 3.61
N ARG A 9 -26.79 12.67 3.64
CA ARG A 9 -26.80 11.80 4.82
C ARG A 9 -26.14 10.47 4.51
N GLY A 10 -25.14 10.10 5.32
CA GLY A 10 -24.65 8.74 5.39
C GLY A 10 -25.52 7.94 6.36
N HIS A 11 -25.98 6.76 5.95
CA HIS A 11 -26.74 5.86 6.82
C HIS A 11 -26.37 4.40 6.55
N TYR A 12 -26.60 3.53 7.54
CA TYR A 12 -26.44 2.09 7.39
C TYR A 12 -27.76 1.46 6.99
N ARG A 13 -27.77 0.74 5.86
CA ARG A 13 -28.90 -0.10 5.46
C ARG A 13 -28.38 -1.53 5.30
N GLY A 14 -28.46 -2.29 6.39
CA GLY A 14 -27.74 -3.57 6.52
C GLY A 14 -26.25 -3.35 6.87
N GLN A 15 -25.38 -4.27 6.46
CA GLN A 15 -23.92 -4.19 6.72
C GLN A 15 -23.15 -3.23 5.78
N VAL A 16 -23.83 -2.58 4.82
CA VAL A 16 -23.18 -1.70 3.83
C VAL A 16 -23.60 -0.24 4.07
N PRO A 17 -22.65 0.67 4.34
CA PRO A 17 -22.97 2.09 4.47
C PRO A 17 -23.36 2.69 3.11
N ARG A 18 -24.46 3.44 3.08
CA ARG A 18 -25.02 4.12 1.90
C ARG A 18 -25.05 5.63 2.08
N LEU A 19 -25.02 6.35 0.95
CA LEU A 19 -25.16 7.79 0.92
C LEU A 19 -26.46 8.17 0.21
N THR A 20 -27.26 9.01 0.86
CA THR A 20 -28.52 9.51 0.31
C THR A 20 -28.51 11.03 0.31
N LEU A 21 -28.89 11.59 -0.83
CA LEU A 21 -29.17 13.00 -0.97
C LEU A 21 -30.64 13.24 -0.65
N SER A 22 -30.91 13.96 0.42
CA SER A 22 -32.25 14.40 0.78
C SER A 22 -32.42 15.85 0.32
N VAL A 23 -33.40 16.10 -0.54
CA VAL A 23 -33.76 17.44 -1.02
C VAL A 23 -35.11 17.81 -0.43
N THR A 24 -35.18 18.93 0.29
CA THR A 24 -36.44 19.47 0.80
C THR A 24 -36.79 20.76 0.06
N GLU A 25 -37.93 20.75 -0.63
CA GLU A 25 -38.44 21.90 -1.39
C GLU A 25 -39.94 22.07 -1.10
N GLY A 26 -40.35 23.26 -0.66
CA GLY A 26 -41.75 23.57 -0.38
C GLY A 26 -42.42 22.72 0.70
N GLY A 27 -41.65 22.04 1.56
CA GLY A 27 -42.16 21.11 2.58
C GLY A 27 -42.23 19.65 2.14
N SER A 28 -41.92 19.34 0.87
CA SER A 28 -41.80 17.97 0.37
C SER A 28 -40.35 17.48 0.47
N LEU A 29 -40.16 16.25 0.97
CA LEU A 29 -38.86 15.58 1.09
C LEU A 29 -38.71 14.54 -0.03
N SER A 30 -37.66 14.65 -0.83
CA SER A 30 -37.27 13.64 -1.82
C SER A 30 -35.90 13.06 -1.48
N GLU A 31 -35.75 11.74 -1.56
CA GLU A 31 -34.50 11.04 -1.24
C GLU A 31 -33.96 10.31 -2.47
N TYR A 32 -32.66 10.49 -2.74
CA TYR A 32 -31.97 9.89 -3.86
C TYR A 32 -30.77 9.09 -3.35
N ASP A 33 -30.72 7.79 -3.65
CA ASP A 33 -29.54 6.96 -3.41
C ASP A 33 -28.46 7.32 -4.44
N ILE A 34 -27.30 7.75 -3.95
CA ILE A 34 -26.22 8.30 -4.77
C ILE A 34 -24.94 7.47 -4.69
N GLY A 35 -24.93 6.36 -3.94
CA GLY A 35 -23.83 5.40 -4.00
C GLY A 35 -23.49 4.67 -2.70
N LYS A 36 -22.48 3.80 -2.80
CA LYS A 36 -21.90 3.01 -1.71
C LYS A 36 -20.72 3.76 -1.09
N PHE A 37 -20.59 3.68 0.23
CA PHE A 37 -19.49 4.27 0.99
C PHE A 37 -18.31 3.28 1.03
N VAL A 38 -17.11 3.73 0.65
CA VAL A 38 -15.86 2.97 0.83
C VAL A 38 -14.91 3.83 1.67
N THR A 39 -14.66 3.42 2.92
CA THR A 39 -13.60 3.98 3.78
C THR A 39 -12.29 3.35 3.31
N ASN A 40 -11.24 4.00 2.80
CA ASN A 40 -10.56 5.24 3.17
C ASN A 40 -9.49 5.53 2.08
N PRO A 41 -9.08 6.80 1.81
CA PRO A 41 -9.67 8.03 2.30
C PRO A 41 -10.74 8.56 1.36
N PHE A 42 -11.99 8.47 1.84
CA PHE A 42 -13.20 9.12 1.36
C PHE A 42 -13.28 9.35 -0.15
N ARG A 43 -13.48 8.26 -0.91
CA ARG A 43 -13.83 8.34 -2.34
C ARG A 43 -15.34 8.14 -2.47
N LEU A 44 -16.07 9.12 -3.00
CA LEU A 44 -17.40 8.84 -3.53
C LEU A 44 -17.22 8.11 -4.85
N LEU A 45 -17.85 6.95 -5.01
CA LEU A 45 -17.89 6.24 -6.27
C LEU A 45 -19.29 6.37 -6.85
N ASP A 46 -19.41 6.65 -8.14
CA ASP A 46 -20.70 6.53 -8.80
C ASP A 46 -21.14 5.06 -8.93
N GLN A 47 -22.36 4.84 -9.42
CA GLN A 47 -22.92 3.49 -9.65
C GLN A 47 -22.10 2.62 -10.63
N HIS A 48 -21.10 3.20 -11.29
CA HIS A 48 -20.17 2.53 -12.22
C HIS A 48 -18.73 2.45 -11.68
N GLY A 49 -18.49 2.81 -10.40
CA GLY A 49 -17.18 2.71 -9.76
C GLY A 49 -16.22 3.86 -10.04
N ARG A 50 -16.68 5.00 -10.59
CA ARG A 50 -15.82 6.16 -10.90
C ARG A 50 -15.68 7.08 -9.69
N VAL A 51 -14.45 7.54 -9.42
CA VAL A 51 -14.14 8.46 -8.30
C VAL A 51 -14.69 9.86 -8.54
N LEU A 52 -15.57 10.31 -7.64
CA LEU A 52 -16.08 11.67 -7.50
C LEU A 52 -15.37 12.31 -6.28
N CYS A 53 -14.33 13.10 -6.53
CA CYS A 53 -13.49 13.68 -5.47
C CYS A 53 -14.23 14.65 -4.53
N PHE A 54 -13.94 14.59 -3.22
CA PHE A 54 -14.21 15.67 -2.27
C PHE A 54 -12.90 16.14 -1.63
N LYS A 55 -12.71 17.46 -1.57
CA LYS A 55 -11.56 18.11 -0.95
C LYS A 55 -11.72 18.03 0.59
N ASN A 56 -10.69 17.55 1.26
CA ASN A 56 -10.59 17.37 2.72
C ASN A 56 -10.98 18.61 3.52
N GLU A 57 -12.11 18.57 4.23
CA GLU A 57 -12.29 19.30 5.50
C GLU A 57 -13.07 18.45 6.52
N LYS A 58 -12.34 18.07 7.59
CA LYS A 58 -12.74 17.46 8.89
C LYS A 58 -14.18 16.91 9.01
N LEU A 59 -14.33 15.60 8.78
CA LEU A 59 -15.43 14.80 9.31
C LEU A 59 -15.20 14.53 10.81
N LYS A 60 -15.99 15.14 11.69
CA LYS A 60 -16.02 14.76 13.12
C LYS A 60 -17.08 13.69 13.36
N ARG A 61 -16.69 12.59 14.00
CA ARG A 61 -17.57 11.49 14.41
C ARG A 61 -18.34 11.93 15.67
N GLY A 62 -19.65 12.11 15.55
CA GLY A 62 -20.56 12.28 16.68
C GLY A 62 -21.91 11.68 16.34
N GLY A 63 -22.26 10.58 17.04
CA GLY A 63 -23.54 9.84 17.05
C GLY A 63 -24.37 9.80 15.77
N ASP A 64 -24.53 8.61 15.15
CA ASP A 64 -25.46 8.20 14.07
C ASP A 64 -25.77 9.15 12.89
N GLN A 65 -25.17 10.33 12.82
CA GLN A 65 -25.35 11.33 11.78
C GLN A 65 -24.02 12.00 11.43
N ILE A 66 -23.60 11.83 10.18
CA ILE A 66 -22.49 12.58 9.59
C ILE A 66 -23.04 13.91 9.06
N LYS A 67 -22.66 15.04 9.66
CA LYS A 67 -23.01 16.39 9.17
C LYS A 67 -21.88 16.95 8.29
N LEU A 68 -22.20 17.24 7.03
CA LEU A 68 -21.37 18.08 6.15
C LEU A 68 -21.85 19.54 6.29
N SER A 69 -20.99 20.45 6.75
CA SER A 69 -21.31 21.88 6.87
C SER A 69 -20.98 22.65 5.58
N GLN A 70 -21.95 23.45 5.13
CA GLN A 70 -22.04 24.31 3.95
C GLN A 70 -20.74 24.91 3.37
N THR A 71 -20.58 24.80 2.04
CA THR A 71 -19.68 25.64 1.22
C THR A 71 -20.32 27.00 0.92
N ARG A 72 -19.60 28.09 1.26
CA ARG A 72 -19.93 29.47 0.86
C ARG A 72 -19.65 29.70 -0.63
N ASN A 73 -20.53 30.50 -1.23
CA ASN A 73 -20.52 31.10 -2.57
C ASN A 73 -19.14 31.26 -3.25
N LEU A 74 -19.03 30.73 -4.48
CA LEU A 74 -18.13 31.26 -5.50
C LEU A 74 -18.96 31.56 -6.76
N SER A 75 -19.38 32.82 -6.89
CA SER A 75 -19.81 33.41 -8.14
C SER A 75 -18.60 34.11 -8.77
N ARG A 76 -18.14 33.61 -9.94
CA ARG A 76 -17.55 34.43 -11.02
C ARG A 76 -17.41 33.59 -12.28
N GLN A 77 -18.00 34.12 -13.35
CA GLN A 77 -18.14 33.54 -14.69
C GLN A 77 -16.80 33.30 -15.39
N ALA A 78 -16.74 32.27 -16.24
CA ALA A 78 -15.92 32.23 -17.43
C ALA A 78 -16.82 31.80 -18.62
N PRO A 79 -16.92 32.57 -19.71
CA PRO A 79 -17.85 32.27 -20.81
C PRO A 79 -17.21 31.38 -21.89
N GLY A 80 -18.02 30.45 -22.42
CA GLY A 80 -17.76 29.77 -23.69
C GLY A 80 -17.55 28.25 -23.56
N LEU A 81 -18.63 27.48 -23.75
CA LEU A 81 -18.61 26.13 -24.35
C LEU A 81 -20.04 25.68 -24.68
N HIS A 82 -20.21 25.24 -25.93
CA HIS A 82 -21.47 24.94 -26.61
C HIS A 82 -22.00 23.54 -26.22
N PRO A 83 -23.32 23.32 -26.07
CA PRO A 83 -23.86 22.02 -25.65
C PRO A 83 -24.34 21.17 -26.84
N SER A 84 -23.77 19.97 -26.99
CA SER A 84 -24.48 18.85 -27.62
C SER A 84 -23.83 17.50 -27.28
N LEU A 85 -24.46 16.73 -26.38
CA LEU A 85 -25.05 15.41 -26.65
C LEU A 85 -25.34 14.66 -25.33
N LEU A 86 -26.60 14.26 -25.19
CA LEU A 86 -27.23 13.54 -24.09
C LEU A 86 -27.14 12.02 -24.30
N SER A 87 -27.11 11.23 -23.22
CA SER A 87 -28.29 10.42 -22.82
C SER A 87 -28.02 9.49 -21.63
N SER A 88 -28.57 9.88 -20.48
CA SER A 88 -29.28 9.00 -19.55
C SER A 88 -30.00 9.92 -18.56
N SER A 89 -31.24 10.27 -18.87
CA SER A 89 -32.04 11.30 -18.19
C SER A 89 -32.78 10.72 -16.99
N ILE A 90 -32.54 11.31 -15.80
CA ILE A 90 -33.49 11.30 -14.69
C ILE A 90 -34.27 12.62 -14.79
N SER A 91 -35.60 12.57 -14.87
CA SER A 91 -36.45 13.78 -14.97
C SER A 91 -36.58 14.47 -13.62
N LEU A 92 -36.26 15.77 -13.56
CA LEU A 92 -36.40 16.64 -12.38
C LEU A 92 -37.27 17.89 -12.72
N PRO A 93 -37.83 18.61 -11.73
CA PRO A 93 -38.70 19.77 -11.94
C PRO A 93 -37.99 20.95 -12.64
N PRO A 94 -38.71 21.77 -13.44
CA PRO A 94 -38.14 22.74 -14.39
C PRO A 94 -37.46 24.00 -13.80
N HIS A 95 -37.37 24.13 -12.46
CA HIS A 95 -36.82 25.31 -11.77
C HIS A 95 -35.52 25.04 -11.01
N LEU A 96 -35.06 23.78 -10.97
CA LEU A 96 -33.77 23.41 -10.39
C LEU A 96 -32.72 23.26 -11.50
N SER A 97 -31.95 24.31 -11.76
CA SER A 97 -30.73 24.18 -12.56
C SER A 97 -29.58 23.72 -11.65
N PHE A 98 -29.30 22.42 -11.62
CA PHE A 98 -27.99 21.95 -11.19
C PHE A 98 -27.05 21.97 -12.39
N SER A 99 -26.05 22.84 -12.35
CA SER A 99 -24.86 22.65 -13.19
C SER A 99 -24.10 21.45 -12.65
N PHE A 100 -24.41 20.26 -13.17
CA PHE A 100 -23.46 19.15 -13.08
C PHE A 100 -22.23 19.57 -13.87
N PHE A 101 -21.21 20.08 -13.18
CA PHE A 101 -19.88 19.97 -13.72
C PHE A 101 -19.59 18.48 -13.75
N ARG A 102 -19.82 17.86 -14.91
CA ARG A 102 -18.94 16.78 -15.32
C ARG A 102 -17.58 17.47 -15.34
N LEU A 103 -16.81 17.33 -14.25
CA LEU A 103 -15.41 17.07 -14.45
C LEU A 103 -15.45 15.80 -15.29
N THR A 104 -15.51 15.98 -16.62
CA THR A 104 -14.74 15.10 -17.46
C THR A 104 -13.42 15.10 -16.72
N SER A 105 -13.04 13.95 -16.15
CA SER A 105 -11.63 13.63 -16.14
C SER A 105 -11.13 14.16 -17.47
N PRO A 106 -10.13 15.05 -17.50
CA PRO A 106 -9.52 15.35 -18.76
C PRO A 106 -9.26 13.98 -19.38
N THR A 107 -10.07 13.63 -20.37
CA THR A 107 -9.76 12.61 -21.36
C THR A 107 -8.86 13.27 -22.39
N ASN A 108 -8.20 14.37 -22.02
CA ASN A 108 -6.77 14.40 -22.19
C ASN A 108 -6.19 13.17 -21.50
N HIS A 109 -5.90 12.15 -22.31
CA HIS A 109 -4.76 11.24 -22.12
C HIS A 109 -3.41 11.97 -21.88
N ALA A 110 -3.40 13.27 -21.53
CA ALA A 110 -2.28 14.18 -21.57
C ALA A 110 -1.85 14.71 -20.19
N ASP A 111 -2.30 14.13 -19.08
CA ASP A 111 -1.70 14.43 -17.76
C ASP A 111 -1.55 13.18 -16.87
N MET A 112 -1.41 12.01 -17.50
CA MET A 112 -0.70 10.90 -16.88
C MET A 112 0.78 11.29 -16.91
N THR A 113 1.34 11.69 -15.77
CA THR A 113 2.78 11.86 -15.63
C THR A 113 3.45 10.55 -16.00
N THR A 114 3.94 10.46 -17.22
CA THR A 114 4.74 9.32 -17.67
C THR A 114 6.08 9.44 -16.98
N PHE A 115 6.24 8.69 -15.90
CA PHE A 115 7.53 8.53 -15.26
C PHE A 115 8.47 7.79 -16.21
N LYS A 116 9.72 8.23 -16.26
CA LYS A 116 10.78 7.66 -17.08
C LYS A 116 11.95 7.14 -16.25
N SER A 117 12.11 7.61 -15.02
CA SER A 117 13.27 7.26 -14.19
C SER A 117 12.90 7.01 -12.73
N VAL A 118 13.51 5.96 -12.17
CA VAL A 118 13.28 5.52 -10.79
C VAL A 118 14.60 5.37 -10.06
N PHE A 119 14.67 5.90 -8.85
CA PHE A 119 15.79 5.70 -7.92
C PHE A 119 15.34 4.87 -6.73
N VAL A 120 16.00 3.74 -6.48
CA VAL A 120 15.66 2.81 -5.39
C VAL A 120 16.74 2.85 -4.30
N ALA A 121 16.34 3.20 -3.08
CA ALA A 121 17.18 3.04 -1.89
C ALA A 121 16.84 1.74 -1.16
N GLY A 122 17.84 1.05 -0.61
CA GLY A 122 17.62 -0.26 0.03
C GLY A 122 17.43 -1.41 -0.98
N ALA A 123 17.94 -1.23 -2.21
CA ALA A 123 17.79 -2.17 -3.30
C ALA A 123 18.29 -3.59 -2.98
N THR A 124 19.31 -3.76 -2.14
CA THR A 124 19.88 -5.10 -1.85
C THR A 124 19.11 -5.90 -0.78
N GLY A 125 18.08 -5.31 -0.17
CA GLY A 125 17.24 -5.97 0.84
C GLY A 125 16.19 -6.89 0.24
N LEU A 126 15.51 -7.67 1.09
CA LEU A 126 14.49 -8.65 0.70
C LEU A 126 13.44 -8.08 -0.26
N LEU A 127 12.90 -6.90 0.06
CA LEU A 127 11.92 -6.23 -0.81
C LEU A 127 12.59 -5.47 -1.95
N GLY A 128 13.66 -4.72 -1.67
CA GLY A 128 14.32 -3.86 -2.66
C GLY A 128 14.77 -4.62 -3.90
N ASP A 129 15.25 -5.85 -3.73
CA ASP A 129 15.72 -6.71 -4.82
C ASP A 129 14.56 -7.06 -5.76
N ASN A 130 13.44 -7.49 -5.17
CA ASN A 130 12.20 -7.77 -5.92
C ASN A 130 11.64 -6.52 -6.64
N ILE A 131 11.80 -5.32 -6.06
CA ILE A 131 11.39 -4.06 -6.71
C ILE A 131 12.26 -3.79 -7.93
N VAL A 132 13.58 -3.90 -7.81
CA VAL A 132 14.51 -3.68 -8.92
C VAL A 132 14.26 -4.70 -10.03
N GLU A 133 14.08 -5.98 -9.69
CA GLU A 133 13.78 -7.01 -10.68
C GLU A 133 12.45 -6.78 -11.40
N ALA A 134 11.42 -6.31 -10.68
CA ALA A 134 10.15 -5.96 -11.30
C ALA A 134 10.33 -4.77 -12.26
N LEU A 135 11.07 -3.71 -11.86
CA LEU A 135 11.34 -2.55 -12.72
C LEU A 135 12.11 -2.93 -13.98
N LEU A 136 13.10 -3.84 -13.87
CA LEU A 136 13.88 -4.32 -14.99
C LEU A 136 13.07 -5.22 -15.93
N SER A 137 12.21 -6.07 -15.37
CA SER A 137 11.31 -6.95 -16.16
C SER A 137 10.30 -6.13 -16.95
N ASP A 138 9.88 -4.99 -16.38
CA ASP A 138 8.97 -4.06 -17.02
C ASP A 138 9.60 -3.28 -18.18
N GLY A 139 10.90 -2.97 -18.10
CA GLY A 139 11.71 -2.49 -19.22
C GLY A 139 11.40 -1.06 -19.71
N ASN A 140 10.51 -0.33 -19.04
CA ASN A 140 10.04 1.00 -19.48
C ASN A 140 10.62 2.17 -18.68
N LEU A 141 11.49 1.90 -17.70
CA LEU A 141 12.00 2.89 -16.75
C LEU A 141 13.53 2.81 -16.63
N ASP A 142 14.19 3.96 -16.62
CA ASP A 142 15.59 4.08 -16.27
C ASP A 142 15.76 3.85 -14.77
N VAL A 143 16.49 2.81 -14.37
CA VAL A 143 16.64 2.42 -12.96
C VAL A 143 17.99 2.85 -12.41
N ALA A 144 17.98 3.51 -11.26
CA ALA A 144 19.14 3.78 -10.45
C ALA A 144 18.97 3.19 -9.05
N VAL A 145 20.06 2.73 -8.44
CA VAL A 145 20.03 2.11 -7.11
C VAL A 145 21.09 2.73 -6.20
N LEU A 146 20.74 2.95 -4.93
CA LEU A 146 21.68 3.39 -3.91
C LEU A 146 22.40 2.19 -3.30
N PHE A 147 23.72 2.19 -3.38
CA PHE A 147 24.61 1.31 -2.61
C PHE A 147 25.32 2.13 -1.54
N ARG A 148 25.30 1.62 -0.30
CA ARG A 148 26.18 2.13 0.74
C ARG A 148 27.60 1.59 0.50
N PRO A 149 28.66 2.34 0.83
CA PRO A 149 30.05 1.92 0.64
C PRO A 149 30.35 0.49 1.10
N HIS A 150 29.90 0.07 2.28
CA HIS A 150 30.13 -1.30 2.79
C HIS A 150 29.38 -2.38 2.00
N SER A 151 28.22 -2.05 1.44
CA SER A 151 27.42 -2.98 0.65
C SER A 151 28.01 -3.26 -0.74
N VAL A 152 28.96 -2.45 -1.21
CA VAL A 152 29.63 -2.65 -2.50
C VAL A 152 30.41 -3.97 -2.51
N THR A 153 31.14 -4.24 -1.43
CA THR A 153 31.94 -5.47 -1.28
C THR A 153 31.11 -6.68 -0.88
N GLU A 154 30.00 -6.47 -0.17
CA GLU A 154 29.10 -7.56 0.27
C GLU A 154 28.24 -8.13 -0.86
N HIS A 155 27.98 -7.33 -1.90
CA HIS A 155 27.03 -7.66 -2.97
C HIS A 155 27.62 -7.49 -4.37
N VAL A 156 28.91 -7.76 -4.55
CA VAL A 156 29.61 -7.63 -5.85
C VAL A 156 28.85 -8.32 -7.00
N PRO A 157 28.45 -9.61 -6.89
CA PRO A 157 27.78 -10.28 -8.02
C PRO A 157 26.46 -9.62 -8.42
N ARG A 158 25.70 -9.14 -7.42
CA ARG A 158 24.41 -8.47 -7.65
C ARG A 158 24.62 -7.09 -8.28
N LYS A 159 25.60 -6.33 -7.80
CA LYS A 159 25.98 -5.03 -8.36
C LYS A 159 26.35 -5.18 -9.84
N GLU A 160 27.25 -6.12 -10.15
CA GLU A 160 27.71 -6.37 -11.52
C GLU A 160 26.57 -6.83 -12.44
N ASN A 161 25.68 -7.71 -11.94
CA ASN A 161 24.49 -8.13 -12.68
C ASN A 161 23.60 -6.93 -13.04
N TRP A 162 23.30 -6.06 -12.08
CA TRP A 162 22.47 -4.88 -12.31
C TRP A 162 23.13 -3.88 -13.26
N GLU A 163 24.42 -3.60 -13.11
CA GLU A 163 25.15 -2.74 -14.05
C GLU A 163 25.13 -3.32 -15.47
N SER A 164 25.30 -4.63 -15.63
CA SER A 164 25.22 -5.30 -16.94
C SER A 164 23.85 -5.19 -17.62
N ARG A 165 22.79 -4.93 -16.83
CA ARG A 165 21.42 -4.72 -17.29
C ARG A 165 21.03 -3.24 -17.39
N GLY A 166 22.01 -2.33 -17.29
CA GLY A 166 21.81 -0.89 -17.46
C GLY A 166 21.35 -0.16 -16.19
N VAL A 167 21.34 -0.82 -15.03
CA VAL A 167 21.03 -0.14 -13.76
C VAL A 167 22.19 0.77 -13.38
N ARG A 168 21.89 2.05 -13.12
CA ARG A 168 22.88 3.00 -12.61
C ARG A 168 23.10 2.80 -11.12
N VAL A 169 24.27 2.29 -10.74
CA VAL A 169 24.66 2.15 -9.33
C VAL A 169 25.23 3.45 -8.79
N VAL A 170 24.61 3.97 -7.74
CA VAL A 170 25.06 5.18 -7.03
C VAL A 170 25.61 4.78 -5.68
N ILE A 171 26.92 4.99 -5.49
CA ILE A 171 27.57 4.75 -4.20
C ILE A 171 27.48 6.04 -3.37
N SER A 172 26.80 5.99 -2.23
CA SER A 172 26.69 7.09 -1.27
C SER A 172 26.17 6.63 0.08
N GLU A 173 26.52 7.39 1.13
CA GLU A 173 25.85 7.32 2.42
C GLU A 173 24.59 8.19 2.43
N PHE A 174 23.63 7.87 3.32
CA PHE A 174 22.45 8.71 3.54
C PHE A 174 22.79 10.09 4.12
N ALA A 175 23.92 10.19 4.84
CA ALA A 175 24.41 11.43 5.40
C ALA A 175 24.93 12.42 4.33
N ASN A 176 25.27 11.95 3.13
CA ASN A 176 25.79 12.80 2.06
C ASN A 176 24.65 13.36 1.19
N GLN A 177 23.93 14.34 1.72
CA GLN A 177 22.78 14.95 1.05
C GLN A 177 23.13 15.51 -0.34
N GLN A 178 24.27 16.17 -0.50
CA GLN A 178 24.66 16.76 -1.80
C GLN A 178 24.83 15.67 -2.87
N ARG A 179 25.46 14.54 -2.50
CA ARG A 179 25.61 13.38 -3.40
C ARG A 179 24.26 12.76 -3.75
N LEU A 180 23.36 12.62 -2.79
CA LEU A 180 22.00 12.10 -3.03
C LEU A 180 21.20 13.03 -3.95
N VAL A 181 21.22 14.34 -3.72
CA VAL A 181 20.55 15.33 -4.57
C VAL A 181 21.06 15.21 -6.00
N THR A 182 22.39 15.21 -6.19
CA THR A 182 23.01 15.06 -7.52
C THR A 182 22.59 13.76 -8.19
N ALA A 183 22.55 12.66 -7.45
CA ALA A 183 22.18 11.35 -7.99
C ALA A 183 20.70 11.25 -8.41
N MET A 184 19.85 12.08 -7.81
CA MET A 184 18.40 12.16 -8.05
C MET A 184 17.99 13.28 -9.02
N GLN A 185 18.93 14.09 -9.53
CA GLN A 185 18.61 15.08 -10.56
C GLN A 185 18.07 14.37 -11.81
N GLY A 186 16.91 14.83 -12.29
CA GLY A 186 16.21 14.19 -13.43
C GLY A 186 15.56 12.85 -13.09
N VAL A 187 15.54 12.43 -11.82
CA VAL A 187 14.77 11.27 -11.36
C VAL A 187 13.32 11.66 -11.15
N ASP A 188 12.40 10.88 -11.72
CA ASP A 188 10.97 11.12 -11.56
C ASP A 188 10.42 10.55 -10.25
N VAL A 189 10.86 9.35 -9.87
CA VAL A 189 10.34 8.62 -8.72
C VAL A 189 11.47 8.15 -7.82
N VAL A 190 11.34 8.36 -6.52
CA VAL A 190 12.20 7.72 -5.51
C VAL A 190 11.40 6.68 -4.74
N ILE A 191 11.92 5.45 -4.70
CA ILE A 191 11.37 4.35 -3.90
C ILE A 191 12.33 4.07 -2.76
N SER A 192 11.85 4.15 -1.54
CA SER A 192 12.57 3.73 -0.35
C SER A 192 12.15 2.30 0.00
N ALA A 193 13.11 1.37 0.01
CA ALA A 193 12.98 0.00 0.49
C ALA A 193 13.95 -0.30 1.63
N ILE A 194 14.40 0.74 2.34
CA ILE A 194 15.26 0.61 3.53
C ILE A 194 14.43 0.14 4.74
N SER A 195 15.12 -0.33 5.79
CA SER A 195 14.47 -0.80 7.02
C SER A 195 13.47 0.23 7.58
N ARG A 196 12.34 -0.25 8.11
CA ARG A 196 11.35 0.59 8.80
C ARG A 196 11.99 1.36 9.98
N SER A 197 12.89 0.71 10.70
CA SER A 197 13.59 1.30 11.86
C SER A 197 14.57 2.42 11.50
N ALA A 198 14.82 2.68 10.20
CA ALA A 198 15.75 3.70 9.72
C ALA A 198 15.03 5.03 9.40
N ALA A 199 14.19 5.52 10.31
CA ALA A 199 13.36 6.71 10.07
C ALA A 199 14.17 7.97 9.73
N LYS A 200 15.34 8.15 10.35
CA LYS A 200 16.24 9.28 10.06
C LYS A 200 16.76 9.22 8.62
N GLU A 201 17.09 8.04 8.12
CA GLU A 201 17.56 7.82 6.76
C GLU A 201 16.44 8.06 5.75
N HIS A 202 15.20 7.66 6.07
CA HIS A 202 14.02 8.00 5.26
C HIS A 202 13.85 9.51 5.09
N LEU A 203 13.94 10.27 6.19
CA LEU A 203 13.80 11.73 6.15
C LEU A 203 14.92 12.41 5.36
N LYS A 204 16.17 11.93 5.48
CA LYS A 204 17.29 12.41 4.66
C LYS A 204 17.05 12.14 3.18
N LEU A 205 16.57 10.94 2.83
CA LEU A 205 16.25 10.56 1.47
C LEU A 205 15.12 11.42 0.88
N LEU A 206 14.04 11.62 1.64
CA LEU A 206 12.93 12.49 1.26
C LEU A 206 13.38 13.95 1.03
N THR A 207 14.25 14.46 1.91
CA THR A 207 14.80 15.81 1.80
C THR A 207 15.63 15.96 0.51
N ALA A 208 16.49 14.99 0.21
CA ALA A 208 17.26 14.97 -1.02
C ALA A 208 16.38 14.86 -2.27
N ALA A 209 15.36 13.99 -2.24
CA ALA A 209 14.40 13.83 -3.34
C ALA A 209 13.67 15.14 -3.65
N LYS A 210 13.19 15.84 -2.61
CA LYS A 210 12.53 17.13 -2.74
C LYS A 210 13.44 18.19 -3.36
N LEU A 211 14.69 18.28 -2.90
CA LEU A 211 15.67 19.24 -3.43
C LEU A 211 16.08 18.94 -4.87
N ALA A 212 16.06 17.66 -5.27
CA ALA A 212 16.36 17.24 -6.64
C ALA A 212 15.19 17.45 -7.62
N GLY A 213 14.01 17.83 -7.14
CA GLY A 213 12.82 18.02 -7.98
C GLY A 213 12.12 16.72 -8.39
N VAL A 214 12.29 15.66 -7.60
CA VAL A 214 11.58 14.37 -7.80
C VAL A 214 10.07 14.60 -7.80
N LYS A 215 9.32 13.87 -8.64
CA LYS A 215 7.87 14.03 -8.76
C LYS A 215 7.13 13.22 -7.70
N ARG A 216 7.55 11.97 -7.47
CA ARG A 216 6.88 11.03 -6.54
C ARG A 216 7.86 10.36 -5.59
N PHE A 217 7.45 10.21 -4.33
CA PHE A 217 8.20 9.48 -3.30
C PHE A 217 7.34 8.34 -2.73
N ILE A 218 7.88 7.12 -2.77
CA ILE A 218 7.25 5.92 -2.19
C ILE A 218 8.09 5.51 -0.97
N PRO A 219 7.65 5.75 0.28
CA PRO A 219 8.40 5.35 1.47
C PRO A 219 8.33 3.83 1.71
N ALA A 220 9.27 3.32 2.51
CA ALA A 220 9.22 1.94 3.01
C ALA A 220 8.22 1.85 4.17
N ASP A 221 6.95 1.99 3.85
CA ASP A 221 5.87 1.95 4.84
C ASP A 221 5.52 0.51 5.30
N LEU A 222 6.12 -0.47 4.62
CA LEU A 222 6.16 -1.91 4.83
C LEU A 222 4.98 -2.57 5.57
N GLY A 223 3.74 -2.28 5.20
CA GLY A 223 2.63 -3.22 5.40
C GLY A 223 1.81 -3.17 6.70
N ALA A 224 2.03 -2.21 7.61
CA ALA A 224 1.17 -2.02 8.79
C ALA A 224 0.28 -0.78 8.60
N THR A 225 -1.04 -0.93 8.74
CA THR A 225 -1.99 0.20 8.58
C THR A 225 -1.79 1.26 9.67
N GLU A 226 -2.28 2.49 9.46
CA GLU A 226 -2.21 3.54 10.49
C GLU A 226 -2.80 3.11 11.84
N GLU A 227 -3.80 2.23 11.84
CA GLU A 227 -4.44 1.70 13.06
C GLU A 227 -3.57 0.63 13.75
N GLN A 228 -2.90 -0.22 12.96
CA GLN A 228 -1.95 -1.23 13.45
C GLN A 228 -0.72 -0.60 14.10
N GLU A 229 -0.40 0.60 13.65
CA GLU A 229 0.76 1.34 14.06
C GLU A 229 0.63 2.10 15.38
N GLU A 230 -0.57 2.24 15.93
CA GLU A 230 -0.74 2.83 17.25
C GLU A 230 -0.30 1.87 18.38
N VAL A 231 -0.02 0.60 18.06
CA VAL A 231 0.27 -0.46 19.04
C VAL A 231 1.76 -0.63 19.34
N LEU A 232 2.68 -0.21 18.45
CA LEU A 232 4.13 -0.40 18.64
C LEU A 232 4.88 0.92 18.60
N GLU A 233 5.78 1.17 19.56
CA GLU A 233 6.55 2.42 19.63
C GLU A 233 7.41 2.66 18.38
N GLU A 234 7.98 1.60 17.80
CA GLU A 234 8.74 1.64 16.54
C GLU A 234 7.93 2.19 15.35
N ASN A 235 6.60 2.13 15.44
CA ASN A 235 5.71 2.65 14.41
C ASN A 235 5.46 4.17 14.53
N HIS A 236 5.78 4.81 15.66
CA HIS A 236 5.68 6.27 15.79
C HIS A 236 6.66 7.00 14.86
N GLU A 237 7.87 6.47 14.68
CA GLU A 237 8.86 7.09 13.80
C GLU A 237 8.45 6.97 12.33
N ILE A 238 7.88 5.83 11.91
CA ILE A 238 7.35 5.64 10.55
C ILE A 238 6.12 6.52 10.30
N LYS A 239 5.23 6.69 11.28
CA LYS A 239 4.13 7.66 11.20
C LYS A 239 4.65 9.09 10.95
N ALA A 240 5.76 9.48 11.61
CA ALA A 240 6.40 10.76 11.36
C ALA A 240 6.98 10.88 9.94
N VAL A 241 7.55 9.81 9.40
CA VAL A 241 8.01 9.75 8.00
C VAL A 241 6.85 9.96 7.04
N ARG A 242 5.70 9.27 7.19
CA ARG A 242 4.52 9.49 6.34
C ARG A 242 4.06 10.94 6.37
N GLN A 243 3.94 11.51 7.57
CA GLN A 243 3.53 12.90 7.72
C GLN A 243 4.52 13.85 7.04
N ALA A 244 5.81 13.57 7.11
CA ALA A 244 6.82 14.34 6.40
C ALA A 244 6.67 14.19 4.88
N VAL A 245 6.40 12.98 4.37
CA VAL A 245 6.12 12.74 2.94
C VAL A 245 4.92 13.56 2.48
N VAL A 246 3.79 13.53 3.19
CA VAL A 246 2.59 14.32 2.86
C VAL A 246 2.89 15.83 2.91
N LYS A 247 3.59 16.30 3.95
CA LYS A 247 3.97 17.71 4.10
C LYS A 247 5.03 18.16 3.09
N SER A 248 5.75 17.24 2.45
CA SER A 248 6.82 17.56 1.50
C SER A 248 6.26 18.27 0.25
N GLY A 249 5.02 17.98 -0.12
CA GLY A 249 4.37 18.42 -1.36
C GLY A 249 4.68 17.55 -2.58
N LEU A 250 5.53 16.53 -2.44
CA LEU A 250 5.74 15.52 -3.48
C LEU A 250 4.50 14.64 -3.64
N GLU A 251 4.32 14.07 -4.83
CA GLU A 251 3.36 12.97 -4.95
C GLU A 251 3.82 11.79 -4.10
N TYR A 252 2.89 10.99 -3.60
CA TYR A 252 3.23 9.81 -2.83
C TYR A 252 2.35 8.61 -3.13
N THR A 253 2.86 7.43 -2.82
CA THR A 253 2.11 6.18 -2.75
C THR A 253 2.49 5.48 -1.46
N PHE A 254 1.52 5.22 -0.59
CA PHE A 254 1.70 4.31 0.54
C PHE A 254 1.12 2.96 0.13
N LEU A 255 1.96 1.93 0.12
CA LEU A 255 1.55 0.58 -0.27
C LEU A 255 1.63 -0.33 0.97
N TYR A 256 0.52 -0.99 1.28
CA TYR A 256 0.36 -1.90 2.39
C TYR A 256 0.10 -3.30 1.82
N TRP A 257 0.99 -4.26 2.08
CA TRP A 257 0.92 -5.59 1.45
C TRP A 257 0.88 -6.76 2.44
N GLY A 258 0.82 -6.48 3.74
CA GLY A 258 0.97 -7.50 4.78
C GLY A 258 2.40 -8.03 4.88
N ALA A 259 2.53 -9.32 5.16
CA ALA A 259 3.81 -9.98 5.32
C ALA A 259 4.38 -10.49 3.99
N ILE A 260 5.70 -10.34 3.81
CA ILE A 260 6.43 -10.91 2.67
C ILE A 260 6.57 -12.42 2.90
N MET A 261 5.96 -13.25 2.05
CA MET A 261 5.95 -14.71 2.23
C MET A 261 7.36 -15.30 2.42
N GLU A 262 8.33 -14.85 1.62
CA GLU A 262 9.74 -15.25 1.70
C GLU A 262 10.38 -14.96 3.06
N GLY A 263 9.90 -13.92 3.76
CA GLY A 263 10.42 -13.51 5.05
C GLY A 263 9.74 -14.19 6.24
N VAL A 264 8.46 -14.60 6.10
CA VAL A 264 7.66 -15.12 7.23
C VAL A 264 7.24 -16.58 7.11
N LEU A 265 7.42 -17.22 5.96
CA LEU A 265 7.10 -18.64 5.75
C LEU A 265 8.36 -19.49 5.61
N GLY A 266 9.31 -19.29 6.52
CA GLY A 266 10.61 -19.96 6.50
C GLY A 266 11.12 -20.32 7.90
N PRO A 267 12.33 -20.92 7.98
CA PRO A 267 12.84 -21.47 9.23
C PRO A 267 13.09 -20.41 10.31
N LEU A 268 13.37 -19.16 9.93
CA LEU A 268 13.56 -18.06 10.87
C LEU A 268 12.30 -17.77 11.69
N THR A 269 11.12 -17.90 11.09
CA THR A 269 9.81 -17.77 11.76
C THR A 269 9.23 -19.11 12.19
N GLY A 270 10.09 -20.12 12.27
CA GLY A 270 9.76 -21.42 12.82
C GLY A 270 9.15 -22.42 11.85
N ILE A 271 9.16 -22.17 10.53
CA ILE A 271 8.64 -23.14 9.54
C ILE A 271 9.82 -23.78 8.78
N ASP A 272 10.20 -24.98 9.20
CA ASP A 272 11.25 -25.78 8.57
C ASP A 272 10.63 -26.76 7.56
N THR A 273 10.54 -26.32 6.31
CA THR A 273 10.00 -27.10 5.19
C THR A 273 10.86 -28.30 4.81
N THR A 274 12.17 -28.25 5.06
CA THR A 274 13.12 -29.33 4.76
C THR A 274 12.84 -30.54 5.66
N ASN A 275 12.74 -30.29 6.97
CA ASN A 275 12.54 -31.33 7.99
C ASN A 275 11.07 -31.57 8.37
N ALA A 276 10.13 -30.89 7.70
CA ALA A 276 8.70 -30.92 7.99
C ALA A 276 8.41 -30.65 9.47
N ARG A 277 8.93 -29.53 10.00
CA ARG A 277 8.70 -29.07 11.37
C ARG A 277 8.15 -27.65 11.36
N ALA A 278 7.28 -27.36 12.32
CA ALA A 278 6.76 -26.02 12.53
C ALA A 278 6.72 -25.67 14.02
N TRP A 279 7.18 -24.49 14.39
CA TRP A 279 7.01 -23.88 15.71
C TRP A 279 6.18 -22.62 15.56
N LEU A 280 4.91 -22.69 15.95
CA LEU A 280 3.96 -21.58 15.82
C LEU A 280 3.80 -20.88 17.16
N VAL A 281 3.89 -19.55 17.17
CA VAL A 281 3.59 -18.74 18.36
C VAL A 281 2.08 -18.53 18.45
N GLY A 282 1.50 -18.73 19.64
CA GLY A 282 0.05 -18.73 19.83
C GLY A 282 -0.61 -20.03 19.33
N ASP A 283 -1.86 -19.94 18.87
CA ASP A 283 -2.65 -21.09 18.40
C ASP A 283 -2.58 -21.29 16.87
N GLY A 284 -1.90 -20.40 16.15
CA GLY A 284 -1.75 -20.42 14.70
C GLY A 284 -3.00 -20.03 13.90
N ASN A 285 -4.06 -19.51 14.56
CA ASN A 285 -5.34 -19.19 13.92
C ASN A 285 -5.53 -17.70 13.57
N ALA A 286 -4.61 -16.83 13.99
CA ALA A 286 -4.57 -15.43 13.56
C ALA A 286 -4.50 -15.34 12.03
N ARG A 287 -5.31 -14.46 11.43
CA ARG A 287 -5.32 -14.28 9.95
C ARG A 287 -4.21 -13.33 9.53
N VAL A 288 -3.40 -13.76 8.56
CA VAL A 288 -2.26 -13.01 8.04
C VAL A 288 -2.46 -12.72 6.56
N VAL A 289 -2.30 -11.46 6.18
CA VAL A 289 -2.17 -11.02 4.79
C VAL A 289 -0.76 -11.36 4.33
N LEU A 290 -0.66 -12.17 3.28
CA LEU A 290 0.59 -12.72 2.76
C LEU A 290 0.74 -12.32 1.30
N THR A 291 1.89 -11.73 0.94
CA THR A 291 2.18 -11.33 -0.44
C THR A 291 3.62 -11.70 -0.81
N ARG A 292 3.87 -12.19 -2.02
CA ARG A 292 5.23 -12.44 -2.51
C ARG A 292 5.97 -11.13 -2.75
N GLY A 293 7.27 -11.10 -2.47
CA GLY A 293 8.14 -9.97 -2.80
C GLY A 293 7.97 -9.49 -4.25
N ARG A 294 8.01 -10.44 -5.20
CA ARG A 294 7.89 -10.16 -6.65
C ARG A 294 6.57 -9.49 -7.03
N ASP A 295 5.47 -9.82 -6.35
CA ASP A 295 4.15 -9.27 -6.66
C ASP A 295 3.98 -7.88 -6.04
N ILE A 296 4.62 -7.60 -4.90
CA ILE A 296 4.73 -6.24 -4.35
C ILE A 296 5.42 -5.32 -5.35
N GLY A 297 6.51 -5.78 -5.99
CA GLY A 297 7.18 -5.04 -7.06
C GLY A 297 6.24 -4.70 -8.22
N LYS A 298 5.40 -5.65 -8.65
CA LYS A 298 4.39 -5.42 -9.69
C LYS A 298 3.32 -4.40 -9.26
N TYR A 299 2.83 -4.45 -8.03
CA TYR A 299 1.89 -3.45 -7.52
C TYR A 299 2.50 -2.06 -7.45
N ILE A 300 3.79 -1.94 -7.10
CA ILE A 300 4.51 -0.66 -7.17
C ILE A 300 4.49 -0.13 -8.61
N ILE A 301 4.83 -0.95 -9.61
CA ILE A 301 4.81 -0.55 -11.02
C ILE A 301 3.39 -0.15 -11.48
N GLY A 302 2.39 -0.95 -11.12
CA GLY A 302 0.97 -0.62 -11.37
C GLY A 302 0.59 0.73 -10.79
N SER A 303 1.03 1.04 -9.56
CA SER A 303 0.77 2.33 -8.90
C SER A 303 1.45 3.53 -9.59
N LEU A 304 2.58 3.30 -10.29
CA LEU A 304 3.24 4.34 -11.08
C LEU A 304 2.48 4.66 -12.37
N ARG A 305 1.72 3.71 -12.90
CA ARG A 305 0.97 3.81 -14.16
C ARG A 305 -0.51 4.09 -14.00
N SER A 306 -1.02 3.97 -12.78
CA SER A 306 -2.41 4.18 -12.49
C SER A 306 -2.59 5.52 -11.78
N PRO A 307 -3.60 6.34 -12.17
CA PRO A 307 -3.97 7.50 -11.37
C PRO A 307 -4.38 7.10 -9.94
N MET A 308 -4.74 5.83 -9.71
CA MET A 308 -5.09 5.32 -8.38
C MET A 308 -3.90 5.30 -7.41
N GLY A 309 -2.67 5.24 -7.91
CA GLY A 309 -1.46 5.28 -7.09
C GLY A 309 -1.00 6.69 -6.71
N ARG A 310 -1.60 7.74 -7.26
CA ARG A 310 -1.22 9.12 -6.97
C ARG A 310 -1.84 9.61 -5.66
N ASN A 311 -1.00 10.01 -4.70
CA ASN A 311 -1.40 10.54 -3.39
C ASN A 311 -2.38 9.61 -2.67
N ALA A 312 -2.04 8.32 -2.66
CA ALA A 312 -2.95 7.27 -2.24
C ALA A 312 -2.31 6.31 -1.25
N SER A 313 -3.17 5.72 -0.41
CA SER A 313 -2.89 4.53 0.38
C SER A 313 -3.53 3.34 -0.34
N LEU A 314 -2.73 2.34 -0.69
CA LEU A 314 -3.14 1.15 -1.43
C LEU A 314 -2.89 -0.09 -0.57
N TYR A 315 -3.89 -0.93 -0.41
CA TYR A 315 -3.79 -2.20 0.31
C TYR A 315 -3.84 -3.34 -0.70
N VAL A 316 -2.86 -4.23 -0.67
CA VAL A 316 -2.76 -5.34 -1.62
C VAL A 316 -2.51 -6.64 -0.87
N ALA A 317 -2.94 -7.76 -1.45
CA ALA A 317 -2.77 -9.06 -0.81
C ALA A 317 -2.57 -10.15 -1.86
N GLY A 318 -1.58 -11.01 -1.67
CA GLY A 318 -1.51 -12.27 -2.41
C GLY A 318 -2.56 -13.25 -1.93
N ASP A 319 -2.55 -13.52 -0.63
CA ASP A 319 -3.47 -14.43 0.04
C ASP A 319 -3.76 -13.95 1.47
N ILE A 320 -4.81 -14.47 2.09
CA ILE A 320 -5.10 -14.25 3.51
C ILE A 320 -5.35 -15.60 4.15
N LYS A 321 -4.42 -16.03 5.00
CA LYS A 321 -4.42 -17.37 5.61
C LYS A 321 -4.00 -17.32 7.07
N THR A 322 -4.41 -18.33 7.83
CA THR A 322 -3.81 -18.63 9.13
C THR A 322 -2.54 -19.45 8.95
N LEU A 323 -1.65 -19.47 9.94
CA LEU A 323 -0.45 -20.31 9.86
C LEU A 323 -0.80 -21.80 9.84
N ASN A 324 -1.89 -22.21 10.52
CA ASN A 324 -2.41 -23.57 10.43
C ASN A 324 -2.86 -23.93 8.98
N GLU A 325 -3.54 -23.01 8.28
CA GLU A 325 -3.90 -23.20 6.88
C GLU A 325 -2.66 -23.28 5.97
N VAL A 326 -1.64 -22.44 6.22
CA VAL A 326 -0.36 -22.49 5.48
C VAL A 326 0.32 -23.85 5.65
N ILE A 327 0.44 -24.35 6.89
CA ILE A 327 1.04 -25.67 7.13
C ILE A 327 0.22 -26.78 6.48
N SER A 328 -1.11 -26.70 6.49
CA SER A 328 -1.96 -27.66 5.77
C SER A 328 -1.63 -27.70 4.28
N ILE A 329 -1.48 -26.53 3.64
CA ILE A 329 -1.09 -26.41 2.23
C ILE A 329 0.30 -27.01 2.00
N PHE A 330 1.25 -26.77 2.92
CA PHE A 330 2.61 -27.31 2.79
C PHE A 330 2.61 -28.85 2.89
N GLN A 331 1.80 -29.42 3.77
CA GLN A 331 1.63 -30.87 3.88
C GLN A 331 1.01 -31.46 2.61
N GLU A 332 -0.01 -30.81 2.05
CA GLU A 332 -0.66 -31.24 0.80
C GLU A 332 0.33 -31.26 -0.37
N VAL A 333 1.09 -30.19 -0.56
CA VAL A 333 2.04 -30.08 -1.69
C VAL A 333 3.24 -31.00 -1.54
N SER A 334 3.78 -31.12 -0.32
CA SER A 334 4.99 -31.92 -0.08
C SER A 334 4.71 -33.41 0.11
N GLY A 335 3.47 -33.80 0.41
CA GLY A 335 3.11 -35.15 0.85
C GLY A 335 3.69 -35.52 2.23
N LYS A 336 4.32 -34.58 2.94
CA LYS A 336 4.94 -34.81 4.26
C LYS A 336 3.99 -34.35 5.36
N LYS A 337 3.89 -35.12 6.45
CA LYS A 337 3.22 -34.69 7.67
C LYS A 337 4.17 -33.83 8.51
N PHE A 338 3.76 -32.62 8.87
CA PHE A 338 4.56 -31.72 9.67
C PHE A 338 4.43 -32.05 11.16
N ASN A 339 5.55 -32.00 11.88
CA ASN A 339 5.54 -31.99 13.35
C ASN A 339 5.36 -30.54 13.82
N ILE A 340 4.16 -30.22 14.33
CA ILE A 340 3.77 -28.87 14.72
C ILE A 340 3.87 -28.75 16.25
N GLN A 341 4.58 -27.74 16.71
CA GLN A 341 4.66 -27.35 18.11
C GLN A 341 4.12 -25.94 18.27
N TYR A 342 3.30 -25.73 19.29
CA TYR A 342 2.77 -24.41 19.63
C TYR A 342 3.53 -23.87 20.84
N ARG A 343 3.89 -22.59 20.79
CA ARG A 343 4.57 -21.86 21.87
C ARG A 343 3.62 -20.82 22.42
N ALA A 344 3.43 -20.78 23.73
CA ALA A 344 2.58 -19.77 24.35
C ALA A 344 3.20 -18.37 24.11
N ILE A 345 2.35 -17.40 23.76
CA ILE A 345 2.79 -16.03 23.46
C ILE A 345 3.62 -15.45 24.62
N ALA A 346 3.15 -15.63 25.86
CA ALA A 346 3.82 -15.13 27.06
C ALA A 346 5.24 -15.71 27.25
N ASP A 347 5.47 -16.96 26.88
CA ASP A 347 6.80 -17.60 27.02
C ASP A 347 7.80 -16.99 26.03
N VAL A 348 7.34 -16.73 24.80
CA VAL A 348 8.18 -16.10 23.77
C VAL A 348 8.49 -14.66 24.16
N GLU A 349 7.52 -13.91 24.67
CA GLU A 349 7.72 -12.54 25.17
C GLU A 349 8.68 -12.50 26.36
N ALA A 350 8.59 -13.45 27.28
CA ALA A 350 9.52 -13.58 28.39
C ALA A 350 10.96 -13.88 27.90
N GLN A 351 11.11 -14.74 26.87
CA GLN A 351 12.42 -15.02 26.27
C GLN A 351 13.03 -13.78 25.62
N ILE A 352 12.25 -13.02 24.85
CA ILE A 352 12.70 -11.77 24.21
C ILE A 352 13.14 -10.77 25.29
N THR A 353 12.32 -10.61 26.33
CA THR A 353 12.61 -9.69 27.45
C THR A 353 13.86 -10.09 28.22
N ALA A 354 14.08 -11.39 28.44
CA ALA A 354 15.24 -11.89 29.17
C ALA A 354 16.56 -11.66 28.42
N ASN A 355 16.54 -11.65 27.07
CA ASN A 355 17.74 -11.54 26.25
C ASN A 355 17.55 -10.57 25.08
N PRO A 356 17.37 -9.25 25.31
CA PRO A 356 16.91 -8.31 24.29
C PRO A 356 17.83 -8.18 23.07
N TYR A 357 19.13 -8.50 23.21
CA TYR A 357 20.13 -8.39 22.15
C TYR A 357 20.28 -9.66 21.30
N LEU A 358 19.49 -10.70 21.56
CA LEU A 358 19.57 -11.95 20.81
C LEU A 358 18.97 -11.74 19.41
N TRP A 359 19.75 -12.01 18.37
CA TRP A 359 19.32 -11.78 16.98
C TRP A 359 18.09 -12.61 16.59
N THR A 360 17.85 -13.77 17.24
CA THR A 360 16.65 -14.59 17.04
C THR A 360 15.38 -13.92 17.55
N ASN A 361 15.49 -12.85 18.35
CA ASN A 361 14.33 -12.14 18.86
C ASN A 361 13.55 -11.45 17.75
N VAL A 362 14.17 -11.02 16.64
CA VAL A 362 13.44 -10.32 15.59
C VAL A 362 12.38 -11.23 14.94
N PRO A 363 12.71 -12.45 14.48
CA PRO A 363 11.69 -13.39 14.02
C PRO A 363 10.67 -13.81 15.08
N ASP A 364 11.10 -14.03 16.33
CA ASP A 364 10.19 -14.36 17.44
C ASP A 364 9.20 -13.20 17.71
N GLN A 365 9.68 -11.96 17.67
CA GLN A 365 8.87 -10.75 17.85
C GLN A 365 7.85 -10.59 16.74
N ILE A 366 8.23 -10.84 15.48
CA ILE A 366 7.31 -10.88 14.34
C ILE A 366 6.22 -11.94 14.56
N SER A 367 6.61 -13.12 15.04
CA SER A 367 5.68 -14.22 15.30
C SER A 367 4.71 -13.88 16.43
N VAL A 368 5.16 -13.20 17.48
CA VAL A 368 4.30 -12.64 18.55
C VAL A 368 3.33 -11.61 17.98
N TRP A 369 3.80 -10.68 17.14
CA TRP A 369 2.93 -9.66 16.55
C TRP A 369 1.87 -10.25 15.61
N ILE A 370 2.21 -11.29 14.87
CA ILE A 370 1.25 -12.04 14.05
C ILE A 370 0.22 -12.72 14.97
N ALA A 371 0.68 -13.45 15.99
CA ALA A 371 -0.19 -14.21 16.90
C ALA A 371 -1.17 -13.31 17.68
N LYS A 372 -0.76 -12.08 18.00
CA LYS A 372 -1.59 -11.07 18.66
C LYS A 372 -2.43 -10.23 17.68
N GLU A 373 -2.37 -10.50 16.37
CA GLU A 373 -3.00 -9.68 15.34
C GLU A 373 -2.66 -8.19 15.52
N ILE A 374 -1.37 -7.88 15.66
CA ILE A 374 -0.85 -6.50 15.77
C ILE A 374 -0.40 -5.97 14.42
N VAL A 375 0.21 -6.83 13.59
CA VAL A 375 0.73 -6.49 12.26
C VAL A 375 0.24 -7.50 11.24
N PHE A 376 0.23 -7.09 9.97
CA PHE A 376 -0.08 -7.93 8.82
C PHE A 376 -1.45 -8.63 8.89
N PHE A 377 -2.32 -8.26 9.82
CA PHE A 377 -3.70 -8.70 9.82
C PHE A 377 -4.51 -7.81 8.87
N GLY A 378 -5.64 -8.31 8.41
CA GLY A 378 -6.50 -7.56 7.53
C GLY A 378 -7.91 -8.09 7.54
N ASP A 379 -8.86 -7.17 7.69
CA ASP A 379 -10.21 -7.40 7.23
C ASP A 379 -10.21 -7.33 5.69
N ALA A 380 -10.70 -8.38 5.04
CA ALA A 380 -10.65 -8.54 3.58
C ALA A 380 -11.39 -7.43 2.81
N HIS A 381 -12.18 -6.62 3.52
CA HIS A 381 -13.00 -5.54 2.97
C HIS A 381 -12.22 -4.33 2.42
N PHE A 382 -10.88 -4.28 2.55
CA PHE A 382 -10.08 -3.11 2.16
C PHE A 382 -9.02 -3.35 1.07
N ILE A 383 -9.01 -4.51 0.40
CA ILE A 383 -7.97 -4.86 -0.58
C ILE A 383 -8.23 -4.24 -1.97
N ASN A 384 -7.26 -3.48 -2.48
CA ASN A 384 -7.21 -2.78 -3.76
C ASN A 384 -6.74 -3.64 -4.96
N ASN A 385 -6.68 -4.98 -4.85
CA ASN A 385 -6.21 -5.81 -5.96
C ASN A 385 -6.96 -5.57 -7.28
N SER A 386 -8.26 -5.26 -7.22
CA SER A 386 -9.09 -4.96 -8.40
C SER A 386 -8.69 -3.67 -9.12
N ASP A 387 -7.98 -2.77 -8.46
CA ASP A 387 -7.48 -1.53 -9.06
C ASP A 387 -6.27 -1.80 -9.98
N PHE A 388 -5.69 -3.00 -9.91
CA PHE A 388 -4.54 -3.47 -10.68
C PHE A 388 -4.81 -4.86 -11.27
N PRO A 389 -5.78 -4.99 -12.20
CA PRO A 389 -6.22 -6.28 -12.73
C PRO A 389 -5.12 -7.05 -13.48
N GLU A 390 -4.05 -6.37 -13.92
CA GLU A 390 -2.86 -6.95 -14.53
C GLU A 390 -1.95 -7.70 -13.54
N VAL A 391 -2.08 -7.40 -12.24
CA VAL A 391 -1.32 -8.08 -11.20
C VAL A 391 -2.11 -9.28 -10.73
N HIS A 392 -1.61 -10.48 -11.04
CA HIS A 392 -2.12 -11.74 -10.52
C HIS A 392 -1.19 -12.21 -9.39
N PRO A 393 -1.45 -11.82 -8.13
CA PRO A 393 -0.53 -12.11 -7.06
C PRO A 393 -0.60 -13.59 -6.70
N ALA A 394 0.56 -14.19 -6.42
CA ALA A 394 0.66 -15.60 -6.11
C ALA A 394 -0.06 -15.93 -4.79
N LYS A 395 -0.68 -17.12 -4.76
CA LYS A 395 -1.30 -17.67 -3.56
C LYS A 395 -0.27 -18.45 -2.74
N VAL A 396 -0.62 -18.79 -1.49
CA VAL A 396 0.25 -19.62 -0.64
C VAL A 396 0.54 -20.98 -1.28
N ILE A 397 -0.43 -21.54 -2.02
CA ILE A 397 -0.23 -22.81 -2.75
C ILE A 397 0.86 -22.70 -3.83
N ASP A 398 0.97 -21.56 -4.51
CA ASP A 398 2.00 -21.34 -5.53
C ASP A 398 3.37 -21.20 -4.87
N PHE A 399 3.45 -20.47 -3.75
CA PHE A 399 4.65 -20.38 -2.92
C PHE A 399 5.12 -21.77 -2.46
N ALA A 400 4.19 -22.60 -1.98
CA ALA A 400 4.50 -23.95 -1.50
C ALA A 400 5.08 -24.81 -2.63
N ARG A 401 4.44 -24.81 -3.82
CA ARG A 401 4.92 -25.55 -4.99
C ARG A 401 6.33 -25.15 -5.40
N GLU A 402 6.59 -23.84 -5.48
CA GLU A 402 7.93 -23.32 -5.81
C GLU A 402 8.96 -23.73 -4.75
N THR A 403 8.63 -23.60 -3.47
CA THR A 403 9.52 -23.97 -2.35
C THR A 403 9.90 -25.45 -2.39
N PHE A 404 8.92 -26.35 -2.52
CA PHE A 404 9.21 -27.78 -2.54
C PHE A 404 9.88 -28.24 -3.83
N ALA A 405 9.62 -27.58 -4.98
CA ALA A 405 10.37 -27.83 -6.20
C ALA A 405 11.86 -27.48 -6.05
N GLN A 406 12.18 -26.36 -5.39
CA GLN A 406 13.56 -25.96 -5.12
C GLN A 406 14.27 -26.92 -4.16
N ILE A 407 13.59 -27.39 -3.11
CA ILE A 407 14.14 -28.39 -2.19
C ILE A 407 14.49 -29.69 -2.92
N LEU A 408 13.61 -30.15 -3.83
CA LEU A 408 13.87 -31.35 -4.63
C LEU A 408 15.08 -31.19 -5.56
N GLN A 409 15.26 -30.00 -6.16
CA GLN A 409 16.42 -29.72 -7.01
C GLN A 409 17.75 -29.68 -6.25
N GLN A 410 17.74 -29.23 -4.99
CA GLN A 410 18.95 -29.18 -4.15
C GLN A 410 19.36 -30.56 -3.59
N GLN A 411 18.46 -31.55 -3.66
CA GLN A 411 18.70 -32.92 -3.20
C GLN A 411 19.19 -33.85 -4.32
N GLN A 412 19.18 -33.38 -5.57
CA GLN A 412 19.73 -34.05 -6.76
C GLN A 412 21.12 -33.52 -7.06
#